data_AF-A0A3L8D352-F1
#
_entry.id   AF-A0A3L8D352-F1
#
_cell.length_a   1.000
_cell.length_b   1.000
_cell.length_c   1.000
_cell.angle_alpha   90.00
_cell.angle_beta   90.00
_cell.angle_gamma   90.00
#
_symmetry.space_group_name_H-M   'P 1'
#
loop_
_entity.id
_entity.type
_entity.pdbx_description
1 polymer ?
#
loop_
_entity_poly.entity_id
_entity_poly.type
_entity_poly.pdbx_seq_one_letter_code
_entity_poly.pdbx_strand_id
1 'polypeptide(L)'
;MHEDDSNKELESDDAYKKQYQTAQMKIAEVTPSLPVNVTRTSSTGAVKTSKFPKLELPKFSGYIKDWLPFWSQFKKIHDDPAISNEDKMQYLQEAMMVDSRASELVKSFPPTGENYTKAIASLKNRFGRDDIIVEFYVRELLTLVLQNAVRGNKKLSLASIYDKVECYIRTLETLGVTTDRCAAMLYPLVESSLPEEVIRAWQRSGQREAVEANGQRETTDRLEKLLRLLQLKVENEELIDMALTGFGLPMDQERTKKPKQSRRQTPPVRASFS
;
A
#
# COMPACT_ATOMS: atom_id res chain seq x y z
N MET A 1 12.38 -59.42 -5.29
CA MET A 1 12.75 -58.49 -6.39
C MET A 1 12.24 -57.08 -6.07
N HIS A 2 12.65 -56.53 -4.92
CA HIS A 2 12.15 -55.26 -4.38
C HIS A 2 13.18 -54.50 -3.51
N GLU A 3 14.45 -54.94 -3.50
CA GLU A 3 15.51 -54.38 -2.63
C GLU A 3 16.50 -53.48 -3.41
N ASP A 4 16.41 -53.48 -4.75
CA ASP A 4 17.34 -52.78 -5.65
C ASP A 4 16.88 -51.35 -6.00
N ASP A 5 15.66 -50.94 -5.65
CA ASP A 5 15.11 -49.62 -5.97
C ASP A 5 15.39 -48.59 -4.86
N SER A 6 15.09 -48.93 -3.61
CA SER A 6 15.29 -48.05 -2.44
C SER A 6 16.74 -47.65 -2.21
N ASN A 7 17.71 -48.47 -2.65
CA ASN A 7 19.13 -48.12 -2.60
C ASN A 7 19.47 -46.97 -3.58
N LYS A 8 18.80 -46.88 -4.73
CA LYS A 8 19.04 -45.83 -5.74
C LYS A 8 18.47 -44.47 -5.31
N GLU A 9 17.35 -44.46 -4.59
CA GLU A 9 16.85 -43.24 -3.95
C GLU A 9 17.79 -42.74 -2.83
N LEU A 10 18.31 -43.65 -2.00
CA LEU A 10 19.27 -43.32 -0.94
C LEU A 10 20.59 -42.77 -1.48
N GLU A 11 21.15 -43.36 -2.54
CA GLU A 11 22.36 -42.84 -3.20
C GLU A 11 22.13 -41.47 -3.85
N SER A 12 20.91 -41.21 -4.35
CA SER A 12 20.53 -39.92 -4.94
C SER A 12 20.46 -38.79 -3.89
N ASP A 13 19.81 -39.02 -2.75
CA ASP A 13 19.62 -37.99 -1.73
C ASP A 13 20.94 -37.59 -1.04
N ASP A 14 21.81 -38.56 -0.74
CA ASP A 14 23.12 -38.28 -0.13
C ASP A 14 24.08 -37.59 -1.15
N ALA A 15 23.93 -37.87 -2.46
CA ALA A 15 24.61 -37.12 -3.51
C ALA A 15 24.14 -35.65 -3.60
N TYR A 16 22.84 -35.39 -3.52
CA TYR A 16 22.27 -34.04 -3.49
C TYR A 16 22.76 -33.24 -2.28
N LYS A 17 22.70 -33.85 -1.09
CA LYS A 17 23.17 -33.27 0.17
C LYS A 17 24.67 -32.93 0.15
N LYS A 18 25.49 -33.79 -0.45
CA LYS A 18 26.93 -33.57 -0.66
C LYS A 18 27.22 -32.43 -1.63
N GLN A 19 26.43 -32.28 -2.70
CA GLN A 19 26.53 -31.12 -3.60
C GLN A 19 26.14 -29.82 -2.90
N TYR A 20 25.05 -29.82 -2.13
CA TYR A 20 24.58 -28.66 -1.37
C TYR A 20 25.63 -28.16 -0.35
N GLN A 21 26.23 -29.07 0.42
CA GLN A 21 27.32 -28.74 1.35
C GLN A 21 28.57 -28.20 0.60
N THR A 22 28.92 -28.79 -0.54
CA THR A 22 30.03 -28.31 -1.39
C THR A 22 29.77 -26.89 -1.91
N ALA A 23 28.51 -26.56 -2.23
CA ALA A 23 28.12 -25.21 -2.64
C ALA A 23 28.22 -24.21 -1.49
N GLN A 24 27.74 -24.55 -0.29
CA GLN A 24 27.87 -23.69 0.90
C GLN A 24 29.34 -23.39 1.25
N MET A 25 30.22 -24.40 1.22
CA MET A 25 31.66 -24.23 1.45
C MET A 25 32.28 -23.23 0.46
N LYS A 26 32.00 -23.36 -0.84
CA LYS A 26 32.51 -22.45 -1.88
C LYS A 26 31.98 -21.02 -1.74
N ILE A 27 30.76 -20.84 -1.23
CA ILE A 27 30.22 -19.51 -0.95
C ILE A 27 30.97 -18.85 0.21
N ALA A 28 31.33 -19.61 1.25
CA ALA A 28 32.13 -19.10 2.37
C ALA A 28 33.57 -18.76 1.98
N GLU A 29 34.18 -19.49 1.04
CA GLU A 29 35.51 -19.18 0.49
C GLU A 29 35.54 -17.88 -0.35
N VAL A 30 34.40 -17.47 -0.91
CA VAL A 30 34.28 -16.27 -1.77
C VAL A 30 33.93 -15.00 -0.99
N THR A 31 33.48 -15.09 0.27
CA THR A 31 33.26 -13.91 1.12
C THR A 31 34.59 -13.37 1.69
N PRO A 32 35.02 -12.14 1.34
CA PRO A 32 36.26 -11.57 1.86
C PRO A 32 36.12 -11.21 3.35
N SER A 33 36.85 -11.91 4.22
CA SER A 33 36.87 -11.65 5.65
C SER A 33 37.66 -10.36 5.98
N LEU A 34 37.01 -9.43 6.68
CA LEU A 34 37.66 -8.21 7.16
C LEU A 34 38.62 -8.55 8.32
N PRO A 35 39.87 -8.07 8.31
CA PRO A 35 40.86 -8.41 9.34
C PRO A 35 40.52 -7.75 10.69
N VAL A 36 40.35 -8.58 11.73
CA VAL A 36 40.12 -8.13 13.11
C VAL A 36 41.44 -7.63 13.71
N ASN A 37 41.67 -6.32 13.67
CA ASN A 37 42.88 -5.72 14.23
C ASN A 37 42.71 -5.39 15.72
N VAL A 38 43.28 -6.22 16.61
CA VAL A 38 43.19 -6.05 18.07
C VAL A 38 44.19 -4.98 18.55
N THR A 39 43.75 -3.72 18.55
CA THR A 39 44.54 -2.60 19.11
C THR A 39 44.05 -2.24 20.51
N ARG A 40 44.87 -2.50 21.53
CA ARG A 40 44.65 -1.97 22.90
C ARG A 40 45.05 -0.49 22.95
N THR A 41 44.09 0.43 22.96
CA THR A 41 44.30 1.84 23.28
C THR A 41 43.45 2.27 24.47
N SER A 42 44.12 2.73 25.52
CA SER A 42 43.49 3.41 26.65
C SER A 42 43.27 4.89 26.32
N SER A 43 42.02 5.30 26.12
CA SER A 43 41.66 6.72 26.00
C SER A 43 40.31 7.00 26.65
N THR A 44 40.11 8.26 27.02
CA THR A 44 39.00 8.75 27.83
C THR A 44 37.64 8.60 27.15
N GLY A 45 36.58 8.51 27.97
CA GLY A 45 35.21 8.22 27.52
C GLY A 45 34.59 9.33 26.67
N ALA A 46 34.82 9.30 25.37
CA ALA A 46 34.03 10.04 24.38
C ALA A 46 32.84 9.17 23.94
N VAL A 47 31.61 9.58 24.29
CA VAL A 47 30.39 8.93 23.82
C VAL A 47 30.31 9.06 22.30
N LYS A 48 30.50 7.94 21.59
CA LYS A 48 30.33 7.87 20.14
C LYS A 48 28.85 8.00 19.80
N THR A 49 28.36 9.23 19.66
CA THR A 49 27.01 9.52 19.17
C THR A 49 26.92 9.09 17.70
N SER A 50 26.32 7.92 17.46
CA SER A 50 25.98 7.43 16.12
C SER A 50 25.19 8.50 15.39
N LYS A 51 25.77 9.07 14.32
CA LYS A 51 25.15 10.11 13.50
C LYS A 51 24.09 9.49 12.58
N PHE A 52 22.99 9.04 13.17
CA PHE A 52 21.73 8.93 12.46
C PHE A 52 21.37 10.29 11.84
N PRO A 53 20.62 10.34 10.72
CA PRO A 53 20.00 11.57 10.27
C PRO A 53 19.24 12.22 11.43
N LYS A 54 19.39 13.53 11.61
CA LYS A 54 18.55 14.25 12.59
C LYS A 54 17.10 14.05 12.17
N LEU A 55 16.25 13.60 13.09
CA LEU A 55 14.83 13.42 12.81
C LEU A 55 14.23 14.78 12.44
N GLU A 56 13.84 14.93 11.18
CA GLU A 56 13.24 16.17 10.70
C GLU A 56 11.83 16.36 11.28
N LEU A 57 11.42 17.62 11.46
CA LEU A 57 10.07 17.94 11.94
C LEU A 57 9.02 17.48 10.90
N PRO A 58 7.99 16.73 11.32
CA PRO A 58 6.99 16.19 10.40
C PRO A 58 6.24 17.33 9.72
N LYS A 59 6.15 17.28 8.38
CA LYS A 59 5.58 18.37 7.58
C LYS A 59 4.09 18.16 7.31
N PHE A 60 3.27 19.19 7.54
CA PHE A 60 1.82 19.12 7.37
C PHE A 60 1.24 20.23 6.48
N SER A 61 0.38 19.82 5.55
CA SER A 61 -0.24 20.67 4.52
C SER A 61 -1.63 21.21 4.88
N GLY A 62 -2.31 20.60 5.85
CA GLY A 62 -3.76 20.77 6.03
C GLY A 62 -4.60 19.87 5.13
N TYR A 63 -4.01 18.80 4.57
CA TYR A 63 -4.74 17.72 3.90
C TYR A 63 -5.10 16.62 4.91
N ILE A 64 -6.35 16.15 4.88
CA ILE A 64 -6.95 15.30 5.94
C ILE A 64 -6.25 13.94 6.03
N LYS A 65 -5.91 13.34 4.88
CA LYS A 65 -5.19 12.06 4.79
C LYS A 65 -3.84 12.07 5.55
N ASP A 66 -3.18 13.22 5.58
CA ASP A 66 -1.84 13.37 6.14
C ASP A 66 -1.88 13.66 7.65
N TRP A 67 -3.07 13.88 8.23
CA TRP A 67 -3.22 14.25 9.64
C TRP A 67 -2.73 13.18 10.60
N LEU A 68 -3.13 11.90 10.42
CA LEU A 68 -2.72 10.83 11.35
C LEU A 68 -1.21 10.55 11.29
N PRO A 69 -0.56 10.48 10.11
CA PRO A 69 0.90 10.45 10.00
C PRO A 69 1.60 11.65 10.64
N PHE A 70 1.08 12.87 10.46
CA PHE A 70 1.62 14.07 11.10
C PHE A 70 1.48 14.02 12.63
N TRP A 71 0.27 13.80 13.13
CA TRP A 71 -0.06 13.89 14.55
C TRP A 71 0.62 12.80 15.37
N SER A 72 0.76 11.57 14.85
CA SER A 72 1.50 10.49 15.53
C SER A 72 2.98 10.83 15.80
N GLN A 73 3.58 11.70 14.98
CA GLN A 73 4.94 12.20 15.17
C GLN A 73 4.95 13.48 16.02
N PHE A 74 4.15 14.48 15.68
CA PHE A 74 4.13 15.78 16.36
C PHE A 74 3.59 15.71 17.80
N LYS A 75 2.72 14.73 18.11
CA LYS A 75 2.23 14.47 19.47
C LYS A 75 3.37 14.31 20.48
N LYS A 76 4.53 13.77 20.08
CA LYS A 76 5.70 13.65 20.97
C LYS A 76 6.19 15.02 21.45
N ILE A 77 6.20 16.03 20.57
CA ILE A 77 6.58 17.42 20.88
C ILE A 77 5.46 18.11 21.67
N HIS A 78 4.19 17.82 21.37
CA HIS A 78 3.04 18.36 22.09
C HIS A 78 3.00 17.91 23.56
N ASP A 79 3.16 16.61 23.80
CA ASP A 79 3.00 15.97 25.10
C ASP A 79 4.24 16.11 26.01
N ASP A 80 5.43 16.41 25.46
CA ASP A 80 6.68 16.55 26.23
C ASP A 80 6.64 17.77 27.19
N PRO A 81 6.73 17.58 28.52
CA PRO A 81 6.68 18.68 29.49
C PRO A 81 8.00 19.47 29.58
N ALA A 82 9.11 19.00 28.99
CA ALA A 82 10.41 19.68 29.04
C ALA A 82 10.56 20.78 27.98
N ILE A 83 9.69 20.81 26.97
CA ILE A 83 9.69 21.81 25.89
C ILE A 83 8.73 22.95 26.29
N SER A 84 9.17 24.22 26.18
CA SER A 84 8.31 25.37 26.50
C SER A 84 7.17 25.55 25.49
N ASN A 85 6.13 26.31 25.83
CA ASN A 85 5.06 26.60 24.87
C ASN A 85 5.55 27.50 23.72
N GLU A 86 6.55 28.34 23.98
CA GLU A 86 7.26 29.19 23.03
C GLU A 86 7.98 28.34 21.99
N ASP A 87 8.80 27.38 22.44
CA ASP A 87 9.50 26.42 21.58
C ASP A 87 8.49 25.55 20.80
N LYS A 88 7.42 25.08 21.46
CA LYS A 88 6.35 24.33 20.80
C LYS A 88 5.62 25.16 19.74
N MET A 89 5.49 26.48 19.91
CA MET A 89 4.92 27.38 18.91
C MET A 89 5.88 27.60 17.73
N GLN A 90 7.20 27.62 17.95
CA GLN A 90 8.18 27.61 16.86
C GLN A 90 8.15 26.28 16.10
N TYR A 91 8.24 25.15 16.80
CA TYR A 91 8.15 23.81 16.19
C TYR A 91 6.84 23.61 15.44
N LEU A 92 5.72 24.15 15.94
CA LEU A 92 4.43 24.11 15.24
C LEU A 92 4.48 24.87 13.91
N GLN A 93 5.08 26.06 13.88
CA GLN A 93 5.25 26.84 12.63
C GLN A 93 6.18 26.13 11.64
N GLU A 94 7.32 25.62 12.11
CA GLU A 94 8.29 24.89 11.27
C GLU A 94 7.75 23.55 10.75
N ALA A 95 6.80 22.94 11.46
CA ALA A 95 6.12 21.72 11.03
C ALA A 95 5.05 21.96 9.94
N MET A 96 4.60 23.19 9.71
CA MET A 96 3.66 23.46 8.61
C MET A 96 4.41 23.58 7.28
N MET A 97 3.85 23.02 6.20
CA MET A 97 4.36 23.24 4.85
C MET A 97 4.14 24.71 4.45
N VAL A 98 5.09 25.30 3.72
CA VAL A 98 4.97 26.67 3.19
C VAL A 98 3.73 26.77 2.28
N ASP A 99 3.07 27.93 2.31
CA ASP A 99 1.89 28.28 1.51
C ASP A 99 0.75 27.23 1.53
N SER A 100 0.55 26.63 2.70
CA SER A 100 -0.45 25.58 2.94
C SER A 100 -1.55 26.02 3.91
N ARG A 101 -2.73 25.37 3.81
CA ARG A 101 -3.92 25.65 4.64
C ARG A 101 -3.68 25.51 6.15
N ALA A 102 -2.68 24.72 6.52
CA ALA A 102 -2.26 24.58 7.91
C ALA A 102 -1.28 25.69 8.34
N SER A 103 -0.37 26.13 7.45
CA SER A 103 0.50 27.30 7.69
C SER A 103 -0.31 28.59 7.85
N GLU A 104 -1.32 28.81 7.00
CA GLU A 104 -2.28 29.91 7.14
C GLU A 104 -2.92 29.96 8.53
N LEU A 105 -3.37 28.80 9.04
CA LEU A 105 -4.04 28.70 10.33
C LEU A 105 -3.09 28.92 11.50
N VAL A 106 -1.87 28.38 11.46
CA VAL A 106 -0.89 28.61 12.54
C VAL A 106 -0.41 30.06 12.55
N LYS A 107 -0.20 30.66 11.36
CA LYS A 107 0.19 32.07 11.20
C LYS A 107 -0.90 33.08 11.58
N SER A 108 -2.17 32.68 11.72
CA SER A 108 -3.22 33.58 12.24
C SER A 108 -3.17 33.79 13.75
N PHE A 109 -2.26 33.11 14.47
CA PHE A 109 -2.00 33.30 15.89
C PHE A 109 -0.66 34.03 16.11
N PRO A 110 -0.56 34.97 17.06
CA PRO A 110 0.73 35.57 17.42
C PRO A 110 1.75 34.51 17.86
N PRO A 111 3.00 34.52 17.36
CA PRO A 111 4.01 33.50 17.63
C PRO A 111 4.56 33.62 19.07
N THR A 112 3.77 33.13 20.02
CA THR A 112 3.95 33.27 21.48
C THR A 112 3.41 32.02 22.16
N GLY A 113 4.02 31.55 23.27
CA GLY A 113 3.58 30.32 23.92
C GLY A 113 2.19 30.42 24.56
N GLU A 114 1.77 31.61 24.99
CA GLU A 114 0.38 31.89 25.41
C GLU A 114 -0.68 31.51 24.36
N ASN A 115 -0.31 31.58 23.07
CA ASN A 115 -1.19 31.28 21.95
C ASN A 115 -0.95 29.88 21.35
N TYR A 116 0.10 29.16 21.75
CA TYR A 116 0.37 27.78 21.32
C TYR A 116 -0.86 26.87 21.54
N THR A 117 -1.45 26.92 22.72
CA THR A 117 -2.61 26.11 23.11
C THR A 117 -3.82 26.37 22.22
N LYS A 118 -4.05 27.63 21.83
CA LYS A 118 -5.13 28.06 20.93
C LYS A 118 -4.85 27.65 19.49
N ALA A 119 -3.62 27.79 19.02
CA ALA A 119 -3.19 27.40 17.68
C ALA A 119 -3.28 25.88 17.48
N ILE A 120 -2.78 25.07 18.42
CA ILE A 120 -2.81 23.61 18.31
C ILE A 120 -4.23 23.06 18.49
N ALA A 121 -5.06 23.64 19.37
CA ALA A 121 -6.47 23.28 19.48
C ALA A 121 -7.22 23.58 18.17
N SER A 122 -6.94 24.73 17.56
CA SER A 122 -7.55 25.15 16.29
C SER A 122 -7.11 24.25 15.12
N LEU A 123 -5.84 23.82 15.08
CA LEU A 123 -5.33 22.87 14.09
C LEU A 123 -6.03 21.51 14.20
N LYS A 124 -6.13 20.97 15.43
CA LYS A 124 -6.88 19.73 15.72
C LYS A 124 -8.36 19.87 15.35
N ASN A 125 -9.00 21.00 15.68
CA ASN A 125 -10.41 21.25 15.35
C ASN A 125 -10.69 21.42 13.84
N ARG A 126 -9.72 21.91 13.05
CA ARG A 126 -9.89 22.13 11.60
C ARG A 126 -9.55 20.91 10.74
N PHE A 127 -8.59 20.07 11.16
CA PHE A 127 -8.06 18.97 10.33
C PHE A 127 -8.03 17.61 11.03
N GLY A 128 -8.15 17.58 12.36
CA GLY A 128 -7.89 16.42 13.21
C GLY A 128 -9.05 16.00 14.08
N ARG A 129 -10.29 16.22 13.62
CA ARG A 129 -11.51 15.69 14.24
C ARG A 129 -11.87 14.37 13.57
N ASP A 130 -12.09 13.33 14.38
CA ASP A 130 -12.24 11.96 13.87
C ASP A 130 -13.45 11.81 12.93
N ASP A 131 -14.52 12.59 13.13
CA ASP A 131 -15.69 12.65 12.22
C ASP A 131 -15.31 13.11 10.81
N ILE A 132 -14.49 14.16 10.68
CA ILE A 132 -13.99 14.63 9.36
C ILE A 132 -13.15 13.55 8.70
N ILE A 133 -12.30 12.87 9.46
CA ILE A 133 -11.37 11.87 8.93
C ILE A 133 -12.15 10.63 8.47
N VAL A 134 -13.12 10.16 9.27
CA VAL A 134 -14.05 9.09 8.91
C VAL A 134 -14.84 9.44 7.65
N GLU A 135 -15.44 10.63 7.59
CA GLU A 135 -16.14 11.10 6.39
C GLU A 135 -15.23 11.10 5.15
N PHE A 136 -13.98 11.55 5.29
CA PHE A 136 -13.01 11.55 4.20
C PHE A 136 -12.74 10.14 3.66
N TYR A 137 -12.44 9.16 4.52
CA TYR A 137 -12.19 7.79 4.07
C TYR A 137 -13.44 7.07 3.52
N VAL A 138 -14.63 7.35 4.04
CA VAL A 138 -15.90 6.85 3.47
C VAL A 138 -16.16 7.47 2.09
N ARG A 139 -15.88 8.76 1.89
CA ARG A 139 -16.00 9.44 0.59
C ARG A 139 -14.97 8.95 -0.43
N GLU A 140 -13.76 8.62 0.01
CA GLU A 140 -12.74 7.98 -0.82
C GLU A 140 -13.15 6.54 -1.23
N LEU A 141 -13.72 5.74 -0.33
CA LEU A 141 -14.26 4.41 -0.66
C LEU A 141 -15.43 4.51 -1.66
N LEU A 142 -16.36 5.44 -1.45
CA LEU A 142 -17.42 5.76 -2.42
C LEU A 142 -16.85 6.22 -3.78
N THR A 143 -15.71 6.90 -3.79
CA THR A 143 -15.03 7.31 -5.03
C THR A 143 -14.49 6.12 -5.80
N LEU A 144 -14.03 5.04 -5.14
CA LEU A 144 -13.69 3.78 -5.80
C LEU A 144 -14.91 3.10 -6.42
N VAL A 145 -16.05 3.07 -5.72
CA VAL A 145 -17.32 2.56 -6.27
C VAL A 145 -17.73 3.32 -7.54
N LEU A 146 -17.66 4.65 -7.52
CA LEU A 146 -17.97 5.47 -8.69
C LEU A 146 -16.97 5.28 -9.84
N GLN A 147 -15.68 5.10 -9.56
CA GLN A 147 -14.66 4.80 -10.57
C GLN A 147 -14.85 3.42 -11.22
N ASN A 148 -15.37 2.43 -10.48
CA ASN A 148 -15.72 1.12 -11.01
C ASN A 148 -17.02 1.14 -11.84
N ALA A 149 -18.04 1.87 -11.37
CA ALA A 149 -19.35 1.94 -12.03
C ALA A 149 -19.34 2.78 -13.33
N VAL A 150 -18.60 3.89 -13.37
CA VAL A 150 -18.59 4.82 -14.52
C VAL A 150 -17.66 4.32 -15.62
N ARG A 151 -18.25 3.62 -16.60
CA ARG A 151 -17.57 3.16 -17.83
C ARG A 151 -17.05 4.34 -18.66
N GLY A 152 -15.81 4.78 -18.40
CA GLY A 152 -15.14 5.82 -19.18
C GLY A 152 -13.76 6.23 -18.67
N ASN A 153 -13.47 6.07 -17.38
CA ASN A 153 -12.17 6.41 -16.80
C ASN A 153 -11.17 5.25 -16.82
N LYS A 154 -9.89 5.56 -16.52
CA LYS A 154 -8.82 4.56 -16.36
C LYS A 154 -9.26 3.50 -15.34
N LYS A 155 -9.33 2.23 -15.76
CA LYS A 155 -9.42 1.10 -14.83
C LYS A 155 -8.22 1.15 -13.88
N LEU A 156 -8.46 1.09 -12.59
CA LEU A 156 -7.42 0.77 -11.61
C LEU A 156 -7.03 -0.71 -11.77
N SER A 157 -5.78 -1.05 -11.46
CA SER A 157 -5.37 -2.45 -11.27
C SER A 157 -6.04 -3.01 -10.01
N LEU A 158 -6.18 -4.35 -9.92
CA LEU A 158 -6.78 -4.97 -8.74
C LEU A 158 -5.97 -4.66 -7.48
N ALA A 159 -4.63 -4.71 -7.57
CA ALA A 159 -3.72 -4.24 -6.53
C ALA A 159 -4.06 -2.81 -6.05
N SER A 160 -4.18 -1.83 -6.96
CA SER A 160 -4.46 -0.44 -6.58
C SER A 160 -5.86 -0.21 -6.00
N ILE A 161 -6.81 -1.14 -6.21
CA ILE A 161 -8.10 -1.13 -5.52
C ILE A 161 -7.93 -1.75 -4.12
N TYR A 162 -7.28 -2.91 -4.03
CA TYR A 162 -6.98 -3.61 -2.79
C TYR A 162 -6.21 -2.74 -1.79
N ASP A 163 -5.07 -2.16 -2.20
CA ASP A 163 -4.21 -1.31 -1.36
C ASP A 163 -4.99 -0.17 -0.71
N LYS A 164 -5.89 0.46 -1.49
CA LYS A 164 -6.72 1.57 -1.04
C LYS A 164 -7.82 1.09 -0.11
N VAL A 165 -8.56 0.06 -0.50
CA VAL A 165 -9.60 -0.53 0.35
C VAL A 165 -9.02 -0.94 1.70
N GLU A 166 -7.93 -1.69 1.71
CA GLU A 166 -7.28 -2.14 2.95
C GLU A 166 -6.74 -0.95 3.77
N CYS A 167 -6.09 0.04 3.14
CA CYS A 167 -5.67 1.28 3.79
C CYS A 167 -6.85 2.02 4.45
N TYR A 168 -7.99 2.10 3.76
CA TYR A 168 -9.16 2.85 4.22
C TYR A 168 -9.86 2.09 5.36
N ILE A 169 -10.02 0.77 5.27
CA ILE A 169 -10.56 -0.07 6.36
C ILE A 169 -9.67 0.02 7.61
N ARG A 170 -8.36 -0.24 7.49
CA ARG A 170 -7.41 -0.16 8.63
C ARG A 170 -7.42 1.23 9.29
N THR A 171 -7.60 2.30 8.50
CA THR A 171 -7.66 3.67 9.05
C THR A 171 -8.99 3.95 9.76
N LEU A 172 -10.12 3.47 9.22
CA LEU A 172 -11.43 3.55 9.87
C LEU A 172 -11.45 2.77 11.20
N GLU A 173 -10.88 1.57 11.23
CA GLU A 173 -10.72 0.77 12.46
C GLU A 173 -9.86 1.49 13.51
N THR A 174 -8.77 2.15 13.09
CA THR A 174 -7.92 2.98 13.96
C THR A 174 -8.68 4.17 14.57
N LEU A 175 -9.71 4.67 13.87
CA LEU A 175 -10.61 5.75 14.33
C LEU A 175 -11.82 5.23 15.12
N GLY A 176 -11.86 3.93 15.45
CA GLY A 176 -12.97 3.32 16.19
C GLY A 176 -14.21 2.97 15.34
N VAL A 177 -14.19 3.25 14.03
CA VAL A 177 -15.18 2.75 13.05
C VAL A 177 -14.85 1.29 12.76
N THR A 178 -15.20 0.49 13.75
CA THR A 178 -14.80 -0.91 13.90
C THR A 178 -15.65 -1.82 13.01
N THR A 179 -15.00 -2.82 12.42
CA THR A 179 -15.62 -3.71 11.43
C THR A 179 -16.82 -4.47 12.01
N ASP A 180 -16.85 -4.81 13.30
CA ASP A 180 -18.02 -5.45 13.95
C ASP A 180 -19.31 -4.60 13.90
N ARG A 181 -19.17 -3.28 14.02
CA ARG A 181 -20.29 -2.32 14.02
C ARG A 181 -20.65 -1.84 12.62
N CYS A 182 -19.68 -1.80 11.71
CA CYS A 182 -19.84 -1.15 10.41
C CYS A 182 -19.76 -2.10 9.20
N ALA A 183 -19.45 -3.39 9.35
CA ALA A 183 -19.37 -4.35 8.23
C ALA A 183 -20.63 -4.38 7.35
N ALA A 184 -21.83 -4.29 7.93
CA ALA A 184 -23.08 -4.25 7.18
C ALA A 184 -23.18 -3.06 6.20
N MET A 185 -22.44 -1.97 6.44
CA MET A 185 -22.32 -0.82 5.53
C MET A 185 -21.04 -0.89 4.68
N LEU A 186 -19.92 -1.36 5.24
CA LEU A 186 -18.62 -1.41 4.57
C LEU A 186 -18.54 -2.54 3.52
N TYR A 187 -19.13 -3.71 3.79
CA TYR A 187 -19.19 -4.83 2.85
C TYR A 187 -19.76 -4.45 1.48
N PRO A 188 -20.98 -3.89 1.35
CA PRO A 188 -21.53 -3.55 0.03
C PRO A 188 -20.76 -2.42 -0.67
N LEU A 189 -20.12 -1.52 0.07
CA LEU A 189 -19.23 -0.49 -0.49
C LEU A 189 -17.94 -1.10 -1.06
N VAL A 190 -17.31 -2.01 -0.32
CA VAL A 190 -16.13 -2.75 -0.80
C VAL A 190 -16.51 -3.62 -1.99
N GLU A 191 -17.56 -4.44 -1.91
CA GLU A 191 -18.04 -5.28 -3.02
C GLU A 191 -18.33 -4.46 -4.30
N SER A 192 -18.98 -3.30 -4.17
CA SER A 192 -19.29 -2.41 -5.31
C SER A 192 -18.06 -1.69 -5.89
N SER A 193 -16.93 -1.67 -5.20
CA SER A 193 -15.67 -1.08 -5.70
C SER A 193 -14.89 -2.02 -6.63
N LEU A 194 -15.28 -3.30 -6.70
CA LEU A 194 -14.50 -4.35 -7.36
C LEU A 194 -14.89 -4.57 -8.83
N PRO A 195 -13.93 -4.90 -9.72
CA PRO A 195 -14.24 -5.29 -11.09
C PRO A 195 -15.21 -6.48 -11.14
N GLU A 196 -16.15 -6.46 -12.09
CA GLU A 196 -17.21 -7.47 -12.23
C GLU A 196 -16.68 -8.92 -12.27
N GLU A 197 -15.50 -9.14 -12.83
CA GLU A 197 -14.84 -10.45 -12.86
C GLU A 197 -14.42 -10.95 -11.46
N VAL A 198 -13.97 -10.05 -10.59
CA VAL A 198 -13.61 -10.35 -9.20
C VAL A 198 -14.87 -10.68 -8.40
N ILE A 199 -15.95 -9.92 -8.59
CA ILE A 199 -17.26 -10.21 -7.97
C ILE A 199 -17.79 -11.57 -8.43
N ARG A 200 -17.73 -11.88 -9.73
CA ARG A 200 -18.11 -13.21 -10.25
C ARG A 200 -17.25 -14.35 -9.70
N ALA A 201 -15.97 -14.12 -9.40
CA ALA A 201 -15.12 -15.11 -8.74
C ALA A 201 -15.52 -15.30 -7.27
N TRP A 202 -15.67 -14.19 -6.52
CA TRP A 202 -16.10 -14.17 -5.12
C TRP A 202 -17.44 -14.89 -4.89
N GLN A 203 -18.44 -14.62 -5.73
CA GLN A 203 -19.76 -15.23 -5.62
C GLN A 203 -19.73 -16.76 -5.90
N ARG A 204 -18.82 -17.23 -6.77
CA ARG A 204 -18.61 -18.69 -7.00
C ARG A 204 -17.90 -19.37 -5.82
N SER A 205 -17.02 -18.68 -5.11
CA SER A 205 -16.43 -19.20 -3.86
C SER A 205 -17.44 -19.21 -2.71
N GLY A 206 -18.20 -18.13 -2.51
CA GLY A 206 -19.19 -18.01 -1.42
C GLY A 206 -20.32 -19.04 -1.49
N GLN A 207 -20.71 -19.46 -2.69
CA GLN A 207 -21.71 -20.52 -2.91
C GLN A 207 -21.31 -21.91 -2.36
N ARG A 208 -20.08 -22.12 -1.87
CA ARG A 208 -19.68 -23.36 -1.18
C ARG A 208 -19.88 -23.36 0.34
N GLU A 209 -20.07 -22.20 0.97
CA GLU A 209 -20.14 -22.09 2.45
C GLU A 209 -21.54 -21.72 2.97
N ALA A 210 -22.51 -21.48 2.08
CA ALA A 210 -23.81 -20.89 2.41
C ALA A 210 -24.83 -21.89 3.03
N VAL A 211 -24.48 -22.55 4.14
CA VAL A 211 -25.43 -23.26 5.01
C VAL A 211 -25.10 -22.95 6.48
N GLU A 212 -26.11 -22.43 7.20
CA GLU A 212 -26.16 -22.09 8.65
C GLU A 212 -25.61 -20.73 9.16
N ALA A 213 -26.57 -19.83 9.41
CA ALA A 213 -26.77 -19.05 10.66
C ALA A 213 -26.09 -17.68 10.93
N ASN A 214 -26.98 -16.71 11.21
CA ASN A 214 -26.82 -15.48 12.01
C ASN A 214 -26.08 -14.26 11.38
N GLY A 215 -26.86 -13.45 10.66
CA GLY A 215 -26.40 -12.40 9.75
C GLY A 215 -25.44 -11.33 10.27
N GLN A 216 -25.46 -10.94 11.56
CA GLN A 216 -24.54 -9.88 12.01
C GLN A 216 -23.08 -10.34 12.01
N ARG A 217 -22.79 -11.52 12.58
CA ARG A 217 -21.46 -12.17 12.50
C ARG A 217 -21.13 -12.62 11.07
N GLU A 218 -22.14 -12.98 10.29
CA GLU A 218 -21.96 -13.32 8.88
C GLU A 218 -21.42 -12.11 8.07
N THR A 219 -21.94 -10.89 8.27
CA THR A 219 -21.44 -9.72 7.51
C THR A 219 -19.99 -9.35 7.82
N THR A 220 -19.54 -9.54 9.06
CA THR A 220 -18.15 -9.26 9.46
C THR A 220 -17.20 -10.30 8.86
N ASP A 221 -17.53 -11.59 9.03
CA ASP A 221 -16.83 -12.72 8.42
C ASP A 221 -16.73 -12.59 6.89
N ARG A 222 -17.82 -12.18 6.23
CA ARG A 222 -17.87 -11.96 4.78
C ARG A 222 -16.99 -10.81 4.31
N LEU A 223 -16.83 -9.73 5.08
CA LEU A 223 -15.91 -8.65 4.72
C LEU A 223 -14.45 -9.11 4.89
N GLU A 224 -14.11 -9.78 5.99
CA GLU A 224 -12.77 -10.36 6.19
C GLU A 224 -12.41 -11.38 5.10
N LYS A 225 -13.33 -12.30 4.77
CA LYS A 225 -13.15 -13.28 3.68
C LYS A 225 -13.01 -12.62 2.31
N LEU A 226 -13.76 -11.55 2.03
CA LEU A 226 -13.61 -10.79 0.79
C LEU A 226 -12.23 -10.12 0.70
N LEU A 227 -11.77 -9.46 1.77
CA LEU A 227 -10.44 -8.86 1.83
C LEU A 227 -9.33 -9.90 1.62
N ARG A 228 -9.43 -11.07 2.26
CA ARG A 228 -8.49 -12.19 2.07
C ARG A 228 -8.48 -12.73 0.63
N LEU A 229 -9.63 -12.82 -0.04
CA LEU A 229 -9.67 -13.23 -1.45
C LEU A 229 -9.09 -12.15 -2.38
N LEU A 230 -9.24 -10.87 -2.05
CA LEU A 230 -8.58 -9.79 -2.79
C LEU A 230 -7.06 -9.85 -2.64
N GLN A 231 -6.56 -9.99 -1.42
CA GLN A 231 -5.13 -10.19 -1.13
C GLN A 231 -4.57 -11.36 -1.95
N LEU A 232 -5.20 -12.54 -1.83
CA LEU A 232 -4.80 -13.75 -2.55
C LEU A 232 -4.86 -13.56 -4.07
N LYS A 233 -5.81 -12.78 -4.61
CA LYS A 233 -5.85 -12.47 -6.05
C LYS A 233 -4.70 -11.56 -6.49
N VAL A 234 -4.33 -10.57 -5.69
CA VAL A 234 -3.20 -9.68 -5.98
C VAL A 234 -1.88 -10.47 -5.94
N GLU A 235 -1.66 -11.25 -4.89
CA GLU A 235 -0.50 -12.13 -4.76
C GLU A 235 -0.39 -13.11 -5.95
N ASN A 236 -1.51 -13.68 -6.41
CA ASN A 236 -1.51 -14.53 -7.61
C ASN A 236 -1.24 -13.75 -8.92
N GLU A 237 -1.72 -12.51 -9.07
CA GLU A 237 -1.39 -11.67 -10.23
C GLU A 237 0.11 -11.32 -10.26
N GLU A 238 0.72 -11.02 -9.10
CA GLU A 238 2.16 -10.77 -8.97
C GLU A 238 3.01 -12.03 -9.22
N LEU A 239 2.59 -13.20 -8.71
CA LEU A 239 3.27 -14.48 -8.99
C LEU A 239 3.18 -14.88 -10.46
N ILE A 240 2.06 -14.60 -11.14
CA ILE A 240 1.89 -14.82 -12.58
C ILE A 240 2.80 -13.88 -13.37
N ASP A 241 2.84 -12.58 -13.03
CA ASP A 241 3.75 -11.63 -13.69
C ASP A 241 5.21 -12.04 -13.50
N MET A 242 5.61 -12.44 -12.29
CA MET A 242 6.96 -12.94 -12.00
C MET A 242 7.31 -14.20 -12.82
N ALA A 243 6.35 -15.13 -12.97
CA ALA A 243 6.55 -16.35 -13.78
C ALA A 243 6.65 -16.06 -15.28
N LEU A 244 5.97 -15.02 -15.79
CA LEU A 244 6.00 -14.61 -17.19
C LEU A 244 7.21 -13.73 -17.53
N THR A 245 7.62 -12.84 -16.62
CA THR A 245 8.69 -11.86 -16.84
C THR A 245 10.07 -12.33 -16.37
N GLY A 246 10.14 -13.24 -15.39
CA GLY A 246 11.39 -13.66 -14.72
C GLY A 246 12.43 -14.33 -15.62
N PHE A 247 12.04 -14.77 -16.82
CA PHE A 247 12.94 -15.33 -17.84
C PHE A 247 13.34 -14.34 -18.95
N GLY A 248 12.93 -13.07 -18.86
CA GLY A 248 13.33 -12.00 -19.79
C GLY A 248 12.83 -12.15 -21.22
N LEU A 249 11.83 -13.00 -21.46
CA LEU A 249 11.26 -13.21 -22.79
C LEU A 249 10.44 -11.99 -23.24
N PRO A 250 10.66 -11.45 -24.45
CA PRO A 250 9.84 -10.36 -24.97
C PRO A 250 8.42 -10.86 -25.26
N MET A 251 7.42 -10.16 -24.69
CA MET A 251 6.01 -10.41 -24.98
C MET A 251 5.66 -9.97 -26.41
N ASP A 252 5.63 -10.93 -27.34
CA ASP A 252 5.26 -10.72 -28.75
C ASP A 252 3.80 -10.24 -28.88
N GLN A 253 3.59 -8.94 -29.04
CA GLN A 253 2.27 -8.31 -29.22
C GLN A 253 1.70 -8.47 -30.65
N GLU A 254 1.73 -9.69 -31.21
CA GLU A 254 1.31 -9.99 -32.59
C GLU A 254 0.19 -11.03 -32.66
N ARG A 255 -1.07 -10.57 -32.52
CA ARG A 255 -2.30 -11.07 -33.21
C ARG A 255 -3.52 -10.23 -32.72
N THR A 256 -4.26 -9.49 -33.56
CA THR A 256 -4.30 -9.42 -35.03
C THR A 256 -4.53 -8.00 -35.56
N LYS A 257 -3.67 -7.55 -36.49
CA LYS A 257 -3.98 -6.43 -37.40
C LYS A 257 -4.47 -7.02 -38.73
N LYS A 258 -5.74 -6.83 -39.08
CA LYS A 258 -6.26 -7.25 -40.40
C LYS A 258 -5.59 -6.41 -41.51
N PRO A 259 -5.10 -7.02 -42.60
CA PRO A 259 -4.52 -6.26 -43.72
C PRO A 259 -5.60 -5.40 -44.42
N LYS A 260 -5.33 -4.11 -44.61
CA LYS A 260 -6.12 -3.28 -45.52
C LYS A 260 -5.78 -3.63 -46.97
N GLN A 261 -6.68 -4.31 -47.68
CA GLN A 261 -6.55 -4.44 -49.14
C GLN A 261 -6.77 -3.07 -49.81
N SER A 262 -5.68 -2.40 -50.15
CA SER A 262 -5.70 -1.21 -51.00
C SER A 262 -5.89 -1.63 -52.46
N ARG A 263 -7.13 -1.57 -52.97
CA ARG A 263 -7.40 -1.79 -54.40
C ARG A 263 -7.30 -0.45 -55.14
N ARG A 264 -6.27 -0.31 -55.97
CA ARG A 264 -5.93 0.90 -56.72
C ARG A 264 -7.08 1.37 -57.62
N GLN A 265 -7.34 2.68 -57.61
CA GLN A 265 -7.82 3.45 -58.77
C GLN A 265 -6.55 3.99 -59.49
N THR A 266 -6.48 4.42 -60.77
CA THR A 266 -7.41 5.04 -61.75
C THR A 266 -6.88 4.79 -63.21
N PRO A 267 -7.48 5.33 -64.31
CA PRO A 267 -8.89 5.61 -64.66
C PRO A 267 -9.36 4.66 -65.81
N PRO A 268 -9.37 4.90 -67.15
CA PRO A 268 -9.27 6.10 -68.02
C PRO A 268 -10.37 6.31 -69.12
N VAL A 269 -10.81 7.57 -69.29
CA VAL A 269 -11.16 8.29 -70.56
C VAL A 269 -12.24 7.78 -71.55
N ARG A 270 -13.24 8.66 -71.80
CA ARG A 270 -14.22 8.75 -72.93
C ARG A 270 -15.30 7.62 -73.02
N ALA A 271 -16.44 7.81 -73.70
CA ALA A 271 -16.85 8.88 -74.64
C ALA A 271 -18.27 9.45 -74.38
N SER A 272 -18.67 10.44 -75.18
CA SER A 272 -19.96 11.14 -75.18
C SER A 272 -21.14 10.28 -75.65
N PHE A 273 -22.39 10.67 -75.34
CA PHE A 273 -23.31 11.30 -76.32
C PHE A 273 -24.63 11.78 -75.70
N SER A 274 -25.25 12.77 -76.37
CA SER A 274 -26.62 13.30 -76.20
C SER A 274 -27.00 13.82 -74.82
#